data_AF-A0A356KJY2-F1
#
_entry.id   AF-A0A356KJY2-F1
#
_cell.length_a   1.000
_cell.length_b   1.000
_cell.length_c   1.000
_cell.angle_alpha   90.00
_cell.angle_beta   90.00
_cell.angle_gamma   90.00
#
_symmetry.space_group_name_H-M   'P 1'
#
loop_
_entity.id
_entity.type
_entity.pdbx_description
1 polymer ?
#
loop_
_entity_poly.entity_id
_entity_poly.type
_entity_poly.pdbx_seq_one_letter_code
_entity_poly.pdbx_strand_id
1 'polypeptide(L)'
;MEDFPPHPPLLRRGPLWGAKIRGVEAYGLGFVSGAVAGRVISVPSNAELGRSPQVGLVVDDPLVAPRHAHIYSSQGRFHLIDLHAGVWIDGHRVTPGEPLPLLPGSLVTLGEGGPLAVFDEARVLSRGQPRELLLRREDGPGGSWVINTAVEIGRGAGCGIQLDARRDSLASSQHVHLLPAFGRLIVTDLGSANGTWCEDMRLIQRALRPGESFVLGGQGGPTFRVEASEDLGSSGLSSSLASSSSSLGPPPIPDAFKLELRAGNQRGVVHVAAKPVVSFGSFAGLNDFPTLCFPRDLESEEDAMERSESIGPQHGVLSLTDSTVELRDGGDAPTKLDHVRLPAGERRVLPARFTLSLGDDSLLFRGRLYRTEGVPPAPAKVGISNQHPVECLVLERMGDAPDSRLFLQLVRQATLGSGDHAAIQVAAAGVAPLHALLYLQQESLWICQLGRDPVAVDGTPLSSGTALPIGVGSEVYLGTLVLRVSE
;
A
#
# COMPACT_ATOMS: atom_id res chain seq x y z
N MET A 1 46.77 20.25 17.77
CA MET A 1 47.39 18.98 17.36
C MET A 1 46.73 17.96 18.25
N GLU A 2 45.49 17.59 17.89
CA GLU A 2 44.56 16.84 18.75
C GLU A 2 44.40 15.43 18.18
N ASP A 3 44.49 14.46 19.08
CA ASP A 3 44.43 13.02 18.83
C ASP A 3 43.08 12.58 18.26
N PHE A 4 43.12 11.90 17.12
CA PHE A 4 42.01 11.07 16.64
C PHE A 4 42.09 9.68 17.29
N PRO A 5 40.98 9.09 17.76
CA PRO A 5 40.96 7.72 18.25
C PRO A 5 41.15 6.71 17.09
N PRO A 6 41.67 5.50 17.37
CA PRO A 6 42.10 4.57 16.34
C PRO A 6 40.91 3.92 15.60
N HIS A 7 41.08 3.73 14.29
CA HIS A 7 40.15 2.97 13.45
C HIS A 7 39.93 1.53 13.98
N PRO A 8 38.71 0.98 13.92
CA PRO A 8 38.48 -0.42 14.24
C PRO A 8 39.18 -1.34 13.22
N PRO A 9 39.60 -2.55 13.62
CA PRO A 9 40.38 -3.43 12.75
C PRO A 9 39.54 -3.96 11.58
N LEU A 10 40.09 -3.85 10.38
CA LEU A 10 39.59 -4.51 9.17
C LEU A 10 39.70 -6.04 9.36
N LEU A 11 38.58 -6.71 9.63
CA LEU A 11 38.52 -8.17 9.62
C LEU A 11 38.58 -8.69 8.18
N ARG A 12 39.59 -9.52 7.93
CA ARG A 12 39.95 -10.13 6.65
C ARG A 12 38.82 -10.99 6.06
N ARG A 13 38.71 -10.98 4.73
CA ARG A 13 37.95 -11.96 3.93
C ARG A 13 38.56 -13.37 4.05
N GLY A 14 37.70 -14.38 4.25
CA GLY A 14 37.98 -15.83 4.15
C GLY A 14 36.67 -16.61 3.89
N PRO A 15 36.70 -17.81 3.28
CA PRO A 15 35.64 -18.31 2.39
C PRO A 15 34.49 -19.09 3.05
N LEU A 16 33.41 -19.24 2.26
CA LEU A 16 32.12 -19.89 2.50
C LEU A 16 32.23 -21.40 2.87
N TRP A 17 31.51 -21.84 3.93
CA TRP A 17 30.41 -22.83 3.90
C TRP A 17 30.13 -23.44 5.30
N GLY A 18 28.83 -23.56 5.63
CA GLY A 18 28.28 -24.70 6.37
C GLY A 18 28.58 -24.79 7.88
N ALA A 19 27.90 -24.00 8.70
CA ALA A 19 27.59 -24.41 10.07
C ALA A 19 26.14 -24.05 10.39
N LYS A 20 25.27 -25.07 10.46
CA LYS A 20 23.96 -24.97 11.11
C LYS A 20 24.22 -24.69 12.59
N ILE A 21 24.22 -23.41 12.97
CA ILE A 21 24.14 -23.02 14.37
C ILE A 21 22.70 -23.31 14.82
N ARG A 22 22.50 -24.45 15.46
CA ARG A 22 21.27 -24.72 16.22
C ARG A 22 21.22 -23.76 17.40
N GLY A 23 20.22 -22.87 17.43
CA GLY A 23 19.80 -22.21 18.68
C GLY A 23 19.71 -20.69 18.71
N VAL A 24 19.88 -19.95 17.61
CA VAL A 24 19.40 -18.56 17.57
C VAL A 24 17.96 -18.60 17.04
N GLU A 25 16.99 -18.22 17.86
CA GLU A 25 15.64 -17.96 17.38
C GLU A 25 15.77 -16.93 16.24
N ALA A 26 15.45 -17.33 15.00
CA ALA A 26 15.68 -16.46 13.85
C ALA A 26 14.80 -15.22 14.02
N TYR A 27 15.38 -14.03 14.06
CA TYR A 27 14.66 -12.75 14.07
C TYR A 27 14.42 -12.26 12.63
N GLY A 28 13.46 -11.36 12.47
CA GLY A 28 13.13 -10.76 11.19
C GLY A 28 12.58 -9.34 11.33
N LEU A 29 12.49 -8.66 10.20
CA LEU A 29 11.76 -7.40 10.02
C LEU A 29 10.52 -7.69 9.17
N GLY A 30 9.34 -7.57 9.77
CA GLY A 30 8.06 -7.63 9.08
C GLY A 30 7.65 -6.24 8.62
N PHE A 31 7.74 -5.95 7.33
CA PHE A 31 7.50 -4.63 6.77
C PHE A 31 6.00 -4.33 6.64
N VAL A 32 5.54 -3.30 7.34
CA VAL A 32 4.16 -2.84 7.41
C VAL A 32 3.85 -1.87 6.26
N SER A 33 4.83 -1.04 5.88
CA SER A 33 4.71 -0.03 4.82
C SER A 33 5.96 0.04 3.94
N GLY A 34 5.91 0.88 2.90
CA GLY A 34 6.98 1.07 1.92
C GLY A 34 6.96 0.06 0.77
N ALA A 35 7.94 0.13 -0.13
CA ALA A 35 8.03 -0.69 -1.33
C ALA A 35 8.16 -2.19 -1.05
N VAL A 36 8.58 -2.54 0.17
CA VAL A 36 8.74 -3.93 0.64
C VAL A 36 7.62 -4.38 1.60
N ALA A 37 6.53 -3.62 1.71
CA ALA A 37 5.41 -3.95 2.60
C ALA A 37 4.90 -5.39 2.41
N GLY A 38 4.47 -6.02 3.50
CA GLY A 38 4.04 -7.41 3.56
C GLY A 38 5.16 -8.45 3.59
N ARG A 39 6.43 -8.05 3.38
CA ARG A 39 7.57 -8.97 3.42
C ARG A 39 8.10 -9.14 4.84
N VAL A 40 8.53 -10.35 5.15
CA VAL A 40 9.38 -10.64 6.33
C VAL A 40 10.79 -10.89 5.82
N ILE A 41 11.74 -10.05 6.22
CA ILE A 41 13.15 -10.22 5.88
C ILE A 41 13.88 -10.77 7.12
N SER A 42 14.55 -11.90 6.97
CA SER A 42 15.34 -12.49 8.06
C SER A 42 16.49 -11.57 8.44
N VAL A 43 16.68 -11.37 9.74
CA VAL A 43 17.76 -10.56 10.29
C VAL A 43 18.92 -11.47 10.67
N PRO A 44 20.09 -11.35 9.99
CA PRO A 44 21.28 -12.09 10.38
C PRO A 44 21.88 -11.49 11.67
N SER A 45 22.76 -12.25 12.32
CA SER A 45 23.41 -11.82 13.57
C SER A 45 24.31 -10.59 13.41
N ASN A 46 24.69 -10.23 12.19
CA ASN A 46 25.48 -9.04 11.88
C ASN A 46 25.32 -8.72 10.39
N ALA A 47 24.73 -7.58 10.05
CA ALA A 47 24.64 -7.11 8.68
C ALA A 47 24.40 -5.60 8.60
N GLU A 48 24.96 -5.00 7.57
CA GLU A 48 24.48 -3.72 7.08
C GLU A 48 23.12 -3.91 6.42
N LEU A 49 22.26 -2.93 6.64
CA LEU A 49 20.91 -2.83 6.11
C LEU A 49 20.83 -1.60 5.20
N GLY A 50 20.24 -1.75 4.02
CA GLY A 50 20.08 -0.64 3.08
C GLY A 50 19.56 -1.06 1.71
N ARG A 51 19.40 -0.09 0.80
CA ARG A 51 18.92 -0.34 -0.57
C ARG A 51 19.94 -1.01 -1.48
N SER A 52 21.24 -0.89 -1.16
CA SER A 52 22.29 -1.45 -2.02
C SER A 52 22.23 -2.98 -2.01
N PRO A 53 22.34 -3.67 -3.16
CA PRO A 53 22.45 -5.12 -3.20
C PRO A 53 23.76 -5.65 -2.58
N GLN A 54 24.69 -4.76 -2.23
CA GLN A 54 25.98 -5.10 -1.61
C GLN A 54 25.90 -5.25 -0.09
N VAL A 55 24.79 -4.85 0.55
CA VAL A 55 24.61 -5.00 2.00
C VAL A 55 24.09 -6.39 2.37
N GLY A 56 24.20 -6.76 3.65
CA GLY A 56 23.78 -8.08 4.14
C GLY A 56 22.27 -8.22 4.35
N LEU A 57 21.53 -7.11 4.46
CA LEU A 57 20.08 -7.05 4.58
C LEU A 57 19.53 -5.99 3.62
N VAL A 58 19.08 -6.43 2.44
CA VAL A 58 18.60 -5.52 1.39
C VAL A 58 17.14 -5.12 1.66
N VAL A 59 16.91 -3.82 1.73
CA VAL A 59 15.56 -3.21 1.77
C VAL A 59 15.45 -2.32 0.54
N ASP A 60 14.86 -2.87 -0.53
CA ASP A 60 14.75 -2.17 -1.81
C ASP A 60 13.59 -1.18 -1.79
N ASP A 61 13.85 -0.03 -1.18
CA ASP A 61 12.91 1.07 -1.06
C ASP A 61 13.63 2.41 -1.37
N PRO A 62 13.05 3.30 -2.19
CA PRO A 62 13.70 4.55 -2.60
C PRO A 62 14.06 5.48 -1.45
N LEU A 63 13.32 5.44 -0.33
CA LEU A 63 13.54 6.26 0.86
C LEU A 63 14.62 5.66 1.79
N VAL A 64 15.09 4.45 1.48
CA VAL A 64 16.17 3.78 2.20
C VAL A 64 17.51 4.08 1.53
N ALA A 65 18.47 4.51 2.34
CA ALA A 65 19.82 4.82 1.87
C ALA A 65 20.56 3.53 1.44
N PRO A 66 21.53 3.61 0.51
CA PRO A 66 22.26 2.43 0.04
C PRO A 66 22.87 1.57 1.16
N ARG A 67 23.37 2.19 2.24
CA ARG A 67 23.89 1.54 3.45
C ARG A 67 23.26 2.14 4.71
N HIS A 68 21.95 2.10 4.81
CA HIS A 68 21.16 2.90 5.77
C HIS A 68 21.50 2.71 7.25
N ALA A 69 21.59 1.47 7.72
CA ALA A 69 21.82 1.15 9.12
C ALA A 69 22.72 -0.09 9.26
N HIS A 70 23.21 -0.35 10.47
CA HIS A 70 23.94 -1.56 10.81
C HIS A 70 23.22 -2.29 11.95
N ILE A 71 22.84 -3.54 11.73
CA ILE A 71 22.19 -4.39 12.72
C ILE A 71 23.15 -5.49 13.15
N TYR A 72 23.27 -5.72 14.45
CA TYR A 72 24.12 -6.79 14.97
C TYR A 72 23.59 -7.35 16.29
N SER A 73 23.92 -8.60 16.57
CA SER A 73 23.63 -9.28 17.81
C SER A 73 24.87 -9.29 18.70
N SER A 74 24.71 -8.89 19.96
CA SER A 74 25.73 -8.97 21.00
C SER A 74 25.10 -9.58 22.25
N GLN A 75 25.72 -10.62 22.81
CA GLN A 75 25.23 -11.32 24.01
C GLN A 75 23.74 -11.75 23.91
N GLY A 76 23.30 -12.14 22.71
CA GLY A 76 21.91 -12.57 22.47
C GLY A 76 20.89 -11.44 22.34
N ARG A 77 21.32 -10.17 22.29
CA ARG A 77 20.47 -9.00 22.06
C ARG A 77 20.82 -8.33 20.74
N PHE A 78 19.81 -7.85 20.01
CA PHE A 78 20.04 -7.08 18.80
C PHE A 78 20.22 -5.61 19.12
N HIS A 79 21.09 -4.97 18.34
CA HIS A 79 21.36 -3.55 18.35
C HIS A 79 21.29 -3.03 16.91
N LEU A 80 20.87 -1.77 16.76
CA LEU A 80 20.85 -1.05 15.50
C LEU A 80 21.68 0.23 15.65
N ILE A 81 22.55 0.49 14.68
CA ILE A 81 23.25 1.76 14.51
C ILE A 81 22.71 2.43 13.27
N ASP A 82 22.21 3.66 13.40
CA ASP A 82 21.87 4.50 12.26
C ASP A 82 23.16 5.04 11.61
N LEU A 83 23.32 4.83 10.30
CA LEU A 83 24.49 5.29 9.55
C LEU A 83 24.24 6.61 8.79
N HIS A 84 22.98 7.07 8.68
CA HIS A 84 22.57 8.16 7.78
C HIS A 84 21.61 9.19 8.39
N ALA A 85 21.33 9.12 9.70
CA ALA A 85 20.40 10.04 10.35
C ALA A 85 18.98 9.92 9.79
N GLY A 86 18.54 8.69 9.60
CA GLY A 86 17.25 8.35 9.02
C GLY A 86 16.56 7.17 9.68
N VAL A 87 16.96 6.73 10.87
CA VAL A 87 16.26 5.64 11.57
C VAL A 87 15.42 6.16 12.72
N TRP A 88 14.20 5.65 12.83
CA TRP A 88 13.35 5.81 14.01
C TRP A 88 13.04 4.44 14.62
N ILE A 89 13.08 4.36 15.94
CA ILE A 89 12.66 3.20 16.71
C ILE A 89 11.52 3.62 17.63
N ASP A 90 10.36 2.96 17.50
CA ASP A 90 9.16 3.23 18.31
C ASP A 90 8.70 4.70 18.25
N GLY A 91 8.92 5.35 17.09
CA GLY A 91 8.63 6.76 16.83
C GLY A 91 9.73 7.73 17.28
N HIS A 92 10.75 7.27 18.00
CA HIS A 92 11.89 8.08 18.42
C HIS A 92 13.03 8.03 17.41
N ARG A 93 13.59 9.18 17.07
CA ARG A 93 14.73 9.25 16.16
C ARG A 93 15.99 8.70 16.82
N VAL A 94 16.70 7.81 16.12
CA VAL A 94 17.97 7.25 16.58
C VAL A 94 19.10 8.26 16.33
N THR A 95 20.00 8.41 17.29
CA THR A 95 21.22 9.21 17.10
C THR A 95 22.19 8.46 16.18
N PRO A 96 22.66 9.06 15.07
CA PRO A 96 23.60 8.42 14.17
C PRO A 96 24.89 7.98 14.87
N GLY A 97 25.35 6.77 14.56
CA GLY A 97 26.58 6.20 15.11
C GLY A 97 26.45 5.62 16.53
N GLU A 98 25.34 5.83 17.23
CA GLU A 98 25.10 5.25 18.54
C GLU A 98 24.29 3.94 18.43
N PRO A 99 24.74 2.84 19.07
CA PRO A 99 24.00 1.58 19.05
C PRO A 99 22.79 1.65 19.98
N LEU A 100 21.59 1.52 19.41
CA LEU A 100 20.35 1.40 20.18
C LEU A 100 19.92 -0.08 20.28
N PRO A 101 19.54 -0.58 21.46
CA PRO A 101 18.95 -1.91 21.59
C PRO A 101 17.68 -2.03 20.76
N LEU A 102 17.54 -3.13 20.01
CA LEU A 102 16.36 -3.46 19.24
C LEU A 102 15.65 -4.65 19.90
N LEU A 103 14.50 -4.38 20.50
CA LEU A 103 13.74 -5.37 21.28
C LEU A 103 12.67 -6.03 20.39
N PRO A 104 12.29 -7.29 20.66
CA PRO A 104 11.16 -7.90 19.97
C PRO A 104 9.88 -7.06 20.16
N GLY A 105 9.18 -6.76 19.08
CA GLY A 105 8.05 -5.83 19.02
C GLY A 105 8.43 -4.37 18.71
N SER A 106 9.72 -4.03 18.65
CA SER A 106 10.15 -2.68 18.25
C SER A 106 9.73 -2.36 16.81
N LEU A 107 9.30 -1.13 16.60
CA LEU A 107 8.96 -0.59 15.29
C LEU A 107 10.15 0.17 14.72
N VAL A 108 10.63 -0.22 13.55
CA VAL A 108 11.77 0.38 12.86
C VAL A 108 11.29 1.10 11.62
N THR A 109 11.48 2.41 11.57
CA THR A 109 11.26 3.20 10.35
C THR A 109 12.61 3.56 9.73
N LEU A 110 12.72 3.38 8.42
CA LEU A 110 13.94 3.65 7.65
C LEU A 110 13.66 4.79 6.66
N GLY A 111 14.35 5.91 6.79
CA GLY A 111 14.09 7.15 6.05
C GLY A 111 12.88 7.91 6.57
N GLU A 112 12.88 9.24 6.39
CA GLU A 112 11.72 10.07 6.76
C GLU A 112 10.53 9.70 5.86
N GLY A 113 9.44 9.22 6.45
CA GLY A 113 8.28 8.72 5.70
C GLY A 113 8.51 7.41 4.94
N GLY A 114 9.64 6.72 5.20
CA GLY A 114 9.98 5.47 4.55
C GLY A 114 9.38 4.22 5.21
N PRO A 115 9.84 3.02 4.84
CA PRO A 115 9.25 1.76 5.28
C PRO A 115 9.29 1.61 6.81
N LEU A 116 8.15 1.25 7.38
CA LEU A 116 7.95 0.84 8.77
C LEU A 116 8.01 -0.69 8.85
N ALA A 117 8.74 -1.23 9.82
CA ALA A 117 8.82 -2.67 10.07
C ALA A 117 8.68 -3.01 11.55
N VAL A 118 8.06 -4.16 11.84
CA VAL A 118 8.10 -4.79 13.16
C VAL A 118 9.34 -5.68 13.23
N PHE A 119 10.24 -5.41 14.17
CA PHE A 119 11.32 -6.33 14.51
C PHE A 119 10.83 -7.37 15.51
N ASP A 120 10.88 -8.65 15.15
CA ASP A 120 10.43 -9.72 16.05
C ASP A 120 11.04 -11.06 15.67
N GLU A 121 10.75 -12.10 16.44
CA GLU A 121 11.09 -13.46 16.06
C GLU A 121 10.39 -13.82 14.74
N ALA A 122 11.11 -14.38 13.78
CA ALA A 122 10.60 -14.76 12.48
C ALA A 122 9.42 -15.74 12.58
N ARG A 123 9.38 -16.59 13.61
CA ARG A 123 8.23 -17.48 13.87
C ARG A 123 6.95 -16.73 14.24
N VAL A 124 7.06 -15.56 14.87
CA VAL A 124 5.92 -14.67 15.17
C VAL A 124 5.48 -13.99 13.88
N LEU A 125 6.43 -13.46 13.11
CA LEU A 125 6.16 -12.73 11.86
C LEU A 125 5.62 -13.64 10.73
N SER A 126 6.00 -14.93 10.72
CA SER A 126 5.71 -15.89 9.65
C SER A 126 4.50 -16.80 9.91
N ARG A 127 3.85 -16.72 11.08
CA ARG A 127 2.56 -17.39 11.31
C ARG A 127 1.50 -16.66 10.47
N GLY A 128 1.27 -17.17 9.26
CA GLY A 128 0.36 -16.60 8.28
C GLY A 128 -1.10 -16.50 8.77
N GLN A 129 -1.72 -15.37 8.41
CA GLN A 129 -3.08 -14.89 8.72
C GLN A 129 -3.38 -14.61 10.20
N PRO A 130 -4.05 -13.47 10.50
CA PRO A 130 -4.21 -13.00 11.87
C PRO A 130 -5.13 -13.94 12.63
N ARG A 131 -4.71 -14.37 13.83
CA ARG A 131 -5.70 -14.44 14.91
C ARG A 131 -6.32 -13.06 14.96
N GLU A 132 -7.63 -12.95 14.75
CA GLU A 132 -8.34 -11.68 14.96
C GLU A 132 -7.84 -11.10 16.29
N LEU A 133 -7.28 -9.90 16.26
CA LEU A 133 -6.84 -9.25 17.48
C LEU A 133 -8.07 -8.64 18.10
N LEU A 134 -8.36 -9.00 19.33
CA LEU A 134 -9.41 -8.37 20.10
C LEU A 134 -8.80 -7.22 20.88
N LEU A 135 -9.47 -6.09 20.88
CA LEU A 135 -9.18 -5.00 21.79
C LEU A 135 -10.26 -5.00 22.86
N ARG A 136 -9.89 -5.20 24.11
CA ARG A 136 -10.83 -5.23 25.23
C ARG A 136 -10.61 -4.04 26.14
N ARG A 137 -11.67 -3.33 26.47
CA ARG A 137 -11.65 -2.26 27.47
C ARG A 137 -11.69 -2.83 28.89
N GLU A 138 -10.78 -2.39 29.75
CA GLU A 138 -10.60 -2.92 31.12
C GLU A 138 -11.15 -1.99 32.22
N ASP A 139 -11.32 -0.70 31.95
CA ASP A 139 -11.60 0.35 32.95
C ASP A 139 -13.10 0.67 33.19
N GLY A 140 -14.04 -0.18 32.74
CA GLY A 140 -15.48 0.00 33.03
C GLY A 140 -16.41 -0.94 32.27
N PRO A 141 -17.68 -0.57 31.98
CA PRO A 141 -18.63 -1.48 31.34
C PRO A 141 -18.04 -1.96 30.02
N GLY A 142 -17.92 -3.28 29.91
CA GLY A 142 -17.08 -3.94 28.92
C GLY A 142 -17.33 -3.45 27.49
N GLY A 143 -16.25 -3.35 26.73
CA GLY A 143 -16.26 -3.18 25.29
C GLY A 143 -15.18 -4.07 24.71
N SER A 144 -15.51 -4.81 23.66
CA SER A 144 -14.56 -5.67 22.96
C SER A 144 -14.74 -5.46 21.46
N TRP A 145 -13.66 -5.17 20.77
CA TRP A 145 -13.67 -4.89 19.33
C TRP A 145 -12.71 -5.84 18.62
N VAL A 146 -13.18 -6.43 17.52
CA VAL A 146 -12.29 -7.13 16.60
C VAL A 146 -11.53 -6.08 15.79
N ILE A 147 -10.21 -6.14 15.85
CA ILE A 147 -9.30 -5.27 15.12
C ILE A 147 -8.64 -6.10 14.01
N ASN A 148 -9.23 -6.05 12.83
CA ASN A 148 -8.74 -6.70 11.62
C ASN A 148 -8.27 -5.70 10.55
N THR A 149 -8.56 -4.41 10.74
CA THR A 149 -8.08 -3.30 9.92
C THR A 149 -7.56 -2.17 10.82
N ALA A 150 -6.96 -1.16 10.19
CA ALA A 150 -6.66 0.10 10.84
C ALA A 150 -7.91 0.70 11.52
N VAL A 151 -7.79 1.21 12.74
CA VAL A 151 -8.88 1.89 13.46
C VAL A 151 -8.36 3.00 14.36
N GLU A 152 -9.11 4.09 14.47
CA GLU A 152 -8.80 5.20 15.39
C GLU A 152 -9.64 5.11 16.67
N ILE A 153 -9.03 5.42 17.81
CA ILE A 153 -9.72 5.58 19.11
C ILE A 153 -9.61 7.02 19.58
N GLY A 154 -10.73 7.59 20.00
CA GLY A 154 -10.78 8.94 20.55
C GLY A 154 -12.21 9.37 20.91
N ARG A 155 -12.36 10.56 21.51
CA ARG A 155 -13.68 11.12 21.86
C ARG A 155 -14.47 11.67 20.66
N GLY A 156 -13.81 11.86 19.53
CA GLY A 156 -14.40 12.44 18.32
C GLY A 156 -15.44 11.50 17.71
N ALA A 157 -16.49 12.08 17.14
CA ALA A 157 -17.54 11.30 16.46
C ALA A 157 -17.07 10.59 15.18
N GLY A 158 -15.88 10.93 14.66
CA GLY A 158 -15.25 10.28 13.52
C GLY A 158 -14.34 9.10 13.86
N CYS A 159 -14.13 8.78 15.14
CA CYS A 159 -13.27 7.66 15.53
C CYS A 159 -14.01 6.33 15.38
N GLY A 160 -13.35 5.31 14.80
CA GLY A 160 -13.92 3.98 14.65
C GLY A 160 -14.25 3.30 15.99
N ILE A 161 -13.52 3.65 17.06
CA ILE A 161 -13.92 3.37 18.44
C ILE A 161 -14.09 4.72 19.16
N GLN A 162 -15.33 5.21 19.19
CA GLN A 162 -15.66 6.44 19.87
C GLN A 162 -15.74 6.24 21.39
N LEU A 163 -15.01 7.07 22.11
CA LEU A 163 -15.00 7.15 23.57
C LEU A 163 -16.04 8.16 24.08
N ASP A 164 -16.58 7.91 25.28
CA ASP A 164 -17.58 8.80 25.85
C ASP A 164 -16.93 10.11 26.28
N ALA A 165 -17.43 11.23 25.77
CA ALA A 165 -16.73 12.49 25.95
C ALA A 165 -16.71 13.00 27.40
N ARG A 166 -17.66 12.57 28.25
CA ARG A 166 -17.76 13.00 29.64
C ARG A 166 -16.96 12.08 30.55
N ARG A 167 -17.04 10.77 30.34
CA ARG A 167 -16.33 9.75 31.11
C ARG A 167 -14.85 9.72 30.75
N ASP A 168 -14.52 9.80 29.48
CA ASP A 168 -13.18 9.54 28.95
C ASP A 168 -12.42 10.85 28.68
N SER A 169 -12.60 11.83 29.58
CA SER A 169 -12.11 13.21 29.42
C SER A 169 -10.59 13.34 29.30
N LEU A 170 -9.84 12.34 29.79
CA LEU A 170 -8.38 12.26 29.64
C LEU A 170 -7.94 11.87 28.22
N ALA A 171 -8.83 11.30 27.40
CA ALA A 171 -8.52 11.00 26.02
C ALA A 171 -8.68 12.23 25.11
N SER A 172 -7.89 12.33 24.04
CA SER A 172 -8.11 13.32 22.97
C SER A 172 -9.29 12.96 22.08
N SER A 173 -9.77 13.94 21.29
CA SER A 173 -10.78 13.70 20.24
C SER A 173 -10.29 12.70 19.21
N GLN A 174 -9.01 12.76 18.83
CA GLN A 174 -8.28 11.75 18.06
C GLN A 174 -7.06 11.37 18.92
N HIS A 175 -7.01 10.15 19.46
CA HIS A 175 -6.00 9.80 20.46
C HIS A 175 -4.96 8.83 19.92
N VAL A 176 -5.39 7.64 19.51
CA VAL A 176 -4.50 6.61 18.97
C VAL A 176 -5.02 6.06 17.66
N HIS A 177 -4.08 5.67 16.81
CA HIS A 177 -4.32 4.83 15.66
C HIS A 177 -3.80 3.42 15.94
N LEU A 178 -4.64 2.43 15.65
CA LEU A 178 -4.35 1.02 15.82
C LEU A 178 -4.23 0.34 14.46
N LEU A 179 -3.19 -0.45 14.23
CA LEU A 179 -2.98 -1.19 12.99
C LEU A 179 -2.57 -2.64 13.30
N PRO A 180 -3.39 -3.66 12.99
CA PRO A 180 -3.00 -5.05 13.14
C PRO A 180 -2.00 -5.42 12.03
N ALA A 181 -0.79 -5.87 12.41
CA ALA A 181 0.24 -6.30 11.47
C ALA A 181 1.14 -7.37 12.10
N PHE A 182 1.46 -8.43 11.34
CA PHE A 182 2.36 -9.52 11.75
C PHE A 182 2.02 -10.13 13.13
N GLY A 183 0.73 -10.27 13.45
CA GLY A 183 0.27 -10.80 14.75
C GLY A 183 0.50 -9.87 15.95
N ARG A 184 0.82 -8.60 15.68
CA ARG A 184 0.93 -7.51 16.65
C ARG A 184 -0.14 -6.46 16.39
N LEU A 185 -0.51 -5.71 17.43
CA LEU A 185 -1.30 -4.50 17.32
C LEU A 185 -0.37 -3.28 17.41
N ILE A 186 -0.13 -2.61 16.30
CA ILE A 186 0.65 -1.37 16.29
C ILE A 186 -0.22 -0.26 16.84
N VAL A 187 0.22 0.35 17.94
CA VAL A 187 -0.42 1.50 18.58
C VAL A 187 0.41 2.74 18.28
N THR A 188 -0.18 3.74 17.66
CA THR A 188 0.45 5.04 17.38
C THR A 188 -0.32 6.14 18.09
N ASP A 189 0.34 6.93 18.94
CA ASP A 189 -0.23 8.13 19.52
C ASP A 189 -0.30 9.25 18.46
N LEU A 190 -1.46 9.87 18.31
CA LEU A 190 -1.73 10.90 17.30
C LEU A 190 -1.40 12.32 17.78
N GLY A 191 -0.48 12.45 18.74
CA GLY A 191 -0.17 13.74 19.39
C GLY A 191 -1.21 14.09 20.44
N SER A 192 -1.66 13.10 21.22
CA SER A 192 -2.69 13.30 22.22
C SER A 192 -2.22 14.23 23.34
N ALA A 193 -3.16 14.96 23.95
CA ALA A 193 -2.84 15.98 24.95
C ALA A 193 -2.15 15.38 26.20
N ASN A 194 -2.64 14.21 26.63
CA ASN A 194 -2.20 13.54 27.86
C ASN A 194 -1.31 12.30 27.58
N GLY A 195 -1.06 11.98 26.30
CA GLY A 195 -0.23 10.87 25.87
C GLY A 195 -0.91 9.51 25.98
N THR A 196 -0.37 8.55 25.23
CA THR A 196 -0.65 7.12 25.36
C THR A 196 0.44 6.43 26.16
N TRP A 197 0.06 5.51 27.03
CA TRP A 197 0.97 4.84 27.96
C TRP A 197 0.84 3.34 27.85
N CYS A 198 1.95 2.61 27.86
CA CYS A 198 1.97 1.16 27.98
C CYS A 198 2.80 0.83 29.22
N GLU A 199 2.18 0.18 30.20
CA GLU A 199 2.74 0.10 31.57
C GLU A 199 3.03 1.52 32.09
N ASP A 200 4.27 1.81 32.51
CA ASP A 200 4.68 3.11 33.03
C ASP A 200 5.40 3.98 31.97
N MET A 201 5.44 3.55 30.70
CA MET A 201 6.14 4.27 29.63
C MET A 201 5.17 4.95 28.68
N ARG A 202 5.37 6.25 28.44
CA ARG A 202 4.68 6.99 27.39
C ARG A 202 5.20 6.53 26.03
N LEU A 203 4.30 6.12 25.14
CA LEU A 203 4.65 5.68 23.79
C LEU A 203 4.33 6.76 22.75
N ILE A 204 5.14 6.80 21.69
CA ILE A 204 4.80 7.47 20.43
C ILE A 204 4.24 6.41 19.47
N GLN A 205 4.96 5.29 19.35
CA GLN A 205 4.52 4.14 18.58
C GLN A 205 5.01 2.85 19.25
N ARG A 206 4.24 1.76 19.20
CA ARG A 206 4.69 0.44 19.68
C ARG A 206 3.89 -0.70 19.06
N ALA A 207 4.52 -1.84 18.76
CA ALA A 207 3.80 -3.05 18.36
C ALA A 207 3.52 -3.92 19.59
N LEU A 208 2.25 -3.99 20.00
CA LEU A 208 1.81 -4.77 21.16
C LEU A 208 1.48 -6.21 20.80
N ARG A 209 1.80 -7.14 21.71
CA ARG A 209 1.39 -8.55 21.60
C ARG A 209 0.08 -8.81 22.34
N PRO A 210 -0.66 -9.88 21.99
CA PRO A 210 -1.74 -10.38 22.83
C PRO A 210 -1.27 -10.56 24.30
N GLY A 211 -2.07 -10.05 25.21
CA GLY A 211 -1.81 -9.97 26.64
C GLY A 211 -1.35 -8.59 27.12
N GLU A 212 -0.84 -7.72 26.26
CA GLU A 212 -0.37 -6.37 26.65
C GLU A 212 -1.51 -5.35 26.68
N SER A 213 -1.39 -4.34 27.56
CA SER A 213 -2.37 -3.26 27.72
C SER A 213 -1.74 -1.88 27.50
N PHE A 214 -2.56 -0.93 27.07
CA PHE A 214 -2.21 0.49 26.99
C PHE A 214 -3.34 1.36 27.56
N VAL A 215 -2.97 2.56 27.99
CA VAL A 215 -3.85 3.53 28.65
C VAL A 215 -3.81 4.85 27.90
N LEU A 216 -4.99 5.41 27.63
CA LEU A 216 -5.16 6.69 26.97
C LEU A 216 -5.24 7.81 28.00
N GLY A 217 -4.30 8.73 27.96
CA GLY A 217 -4.28 9.91 28.83
C GLY A 217 -3.73 9.69 30.23
N GLY A 218 -3.02 8.58 30.46
CA GLY A 218 -2.32 8.29 31.70
C GLY A 218 -3.22 7.72 32.81
N GLN A 219 -2.78 7.81 34.06
CA GLN A 219 -3.45 7.19 35.20
C GLN A 219 -4.93 7.62 35.31
N GLY A 220 -5.83 6.63 35.37
CA GLY A 220 -7.28 6.86 35.43
C GLY A 220 -7.94 7.07 34.07
N GLY A 221 -7.18 7.00 32.97
CA GLY A 221 -7.70 7.04 31.61
C GLY A 221 -8.22 5.70 31.09
N PRO A 222 -8.91 5.71 29.92
CA PRO A 222 -9.38 4.49 29.26
C PRO A 222 -8.26 3.47 29.04
N THR A 223 -8.48 2.24 29.51
CA THR A 223 -7.48 1.17 29.49
C THR A 223 -7.93 0.07 28.56
N PHE A 224 -7.05 -0.35 27.66
CA PHE A 224 -7.32 -1.39 26.68
C PHE A 224 -6.28 -2.50 26.74
N ARG A 225 -6.72 -3.75 26.65
CA ARG A 225 -5.87 -4.94 26.50
C ARG A 225 -6.01 -5.52 25.10
N VAL A 226 -4.89 -5.90 24.51
CA VAL A 226 -4.84 -6.71 23.30
C VAL A 226 -5.06 -8.17 23.69
N GLU A 227 -6.04 -8.82 23.10
CA GLU A 227 -6.32 -10.24 23.29
C GLU A 227 -6.21 -10.95 21.93
N ALA A 228 -5.89 -12.24 21.96
CA ALA A 228 -6.02 -13.06 20.78
C ALA A 228 -7.46 -13.57 20.73
N SER A 229 -8.11 -13.50 19.56
CA SER A 229 -9.31 -14.29 19.32
C SER A 229 -8.90 -15.77 19.39
N GLU A 230 -9.15 -16.41 20.53
CA GLU A 230 -9.10 -17.86 20.61
C GLU A 230 -10.29 -18.40 19.81
N ASP A 231 -10.09 -19.46 19.02
CA ASP A 231 -11.18 -20.17 18.36
C ASP A 231 -12.30 -20.39 19.37
N LEU A 232 -13.40 -19.64 19.23
CA LEU A 232 -14.60 -19.80 20.04
C LEU A 232 -15.17 -21.19 19.73
N GLY A 233 -14.69 -22.18 20.47
CA GLY A 233 -15.20 -23.53 20.49
C GLY A 233 -16.67 -23.51 20.85
N SER A 234 -17.49 -24.01 19.93
CA SER A 234 -18.74 -24.74 20.16
C SER A 234 -19.34 -24.61 21.57
N SER A 235 -20.27 -23.66 21.75
CA SER A 235 -21.51 -23.87 22.53
C SER A 235 -22.38 -22.62 22.38
N GLY A 236 -23.54 -22.82 21.76
CA GLY A 236 -24.44 -21.74 21.37
C GLY A 236 -25.08 -21.03 22.56
N LEU A 237 -25.43 -19.77 22.33
CA LEU A 237 -26.64 -19.14 22.88
C LEU A 237 -27.10 -18.02 21.93
N SER A 238 -28.26 -18.28 21.33
CA SER A 238 -29.31 -17.37 20.88
C SER A 238 -28.92 -16.08 20.13
N SER A 239 -28.99 -16.18 18.81
CA SER A 239 -29.30 -15.06 17.91
C SER A 239 -30.70 -14.50 18.21
N SER A 240 -30.76 -13.38 18.92
CA SER A 240 -31.93 -12.51 18.90
C SER A 240 -31.57 -11.13 19.42
N LEU A 241 -31.18 -10.25 18.49
CA LEU A 241 -31.53 -8.81 18.43
C LEU A 241 -31.01 -8.30 17.09
N ALA A 242 -31.73 -8.67 16.04
CA ALA A 242 -31.65 -8.01 14.74
C ALA A 242 -32.68 -6.88 14.72
N SER A 243 -32.17 -5.64 14.70
CA SER A 243 -32.68 -4.46 13.97
C SER A 243 -32.00 -3.22 14.59
N SER A 244 -31.27 -2.36 13.90
CA SER A 244 -31.08 -2.15 12.46
C SER A 244 -29.97 -1.10 12.26
N SER A 245 -28.83 -1.53 11.72
CA SER A 245 -28.04 -0.75 10.77
C SER A 245 -27.18 -1.75 10.02
N SER A 246 -27.31 -1.75 8.69
CA SER A 246 -26.67 -2.70 7.79
C SER A 246 -25.15 -2.65 7.93
N SER A 247 -24.56 -3.69 8.51
CA SER A 247 -23.16 -4.06 8.28
C SER A 247 -23.05 -4.68 6.89
N LEU A 248 -23.19 -3.85 5.86
CA LEU A 248 -22.70 -4.22 4.54
C LEU A 248 -21.17 -4.23 4.64
N GLY A 249 -20.54 -5.33 4.22
CA GLY A 249 -19.10 -5.31 3.96
C GLY A 249 -18.74 -4.18 2.98
N PRO A 250 -17.45 -3.91 2.78
CA PRO A 250 -17.03 -2.92 1.79
C PRO A 250 -17.73 -3.21 0.45
N PRO A 251 -18.27 -2.20 -0.26
CA PRO A 251 -19.02 -2.44 -1.48
C PRO A 251 -18.12 -3.14 -2.51
N PRO A 252 -18.62 -4.16 -3.22
CA PRO A 252 -17.89 -4.72 -4.34
C PRO A 252 -17.77 -3.66 -5.44
N ILE A 253 -16.64 -3.65 -6.15
CA ILE A 253 -16.45 -2.83 -7.33
C ILE A 253 -16.65 -3.69 -8.59
N PRO A 254 -17.28 -3.18 -9.65
CA PRO A 254 -17.35 -3.90 -10.92
C PRO A 254 -15.97 -4.21 -11.50
N ASP A 255 -15.87 -5.25 -12.32
CA ASP A 255 -14.64 -5.60 -13.06
C ASP A 255 -14.17 -4.49 -14.02
N ALA A 256 -15.07 -3.62 -14.44
CA ALA A 256 -14.77 -2.44 -15.25
C ALA A 256 -15.56 -1.24 -14.72
N PHE A 257 -14.87 -0.11 -14.51
CA PHE A 257 -15.44 1.12 -13.96
C PHE A 257 -14.59 2.32 -14.42
N LYS A 258 -15.02 3.53 -14.08
CA LYS A 258 -14.32 4.77 -14.40
C LYS A 258 -13.98 5.55 -13.14
N LEU A 259 -12.86 6.27 -13.21
CA LEU A 259 -12.54 7.34 -12.28
C LEU A 259 -12.67 8.65 -13.04
N GLU A 260 -13.69 9.45 -12.71
CA GLU A 260 -13.89 10.79 -13.24
C GLU A 260 -13.10 11.79 -12.40
N LEU A 261 -12.11 12.44 -13.00
CA LEU A 261 -11.24 13.41 -12.36
C LEU A 261 -11.71 14.82 -12.66
N ARG A 262 -11.73 15.68 -11.65
CA ARG A 262 -12.09 17.10 -11.77
C ARG A 262 -11.13 17.94 -10.93
N ALA A 263 -10.48 18.91 -11.56
CA ALA A 263 -9.62 19.89 -10.88
C ALA A 263 -9.87 21.27 -11.48
N GLY A 264 -10.68 22.09 -10.80
CA GLY A 264 -11.17 23.35 -11.36
C GLY A 264 -11.96 23.12 -12.66
N ASN A 265 -11.52 23.71 -13.77
CA ASN A 265 -12.15 23.55 -15.08
C ASN A 265 -11.64 22.32 -15.85
N GLN A 266 -10.59 21.66 -15.37
CA GLN A 266 -10.04 20.47 -16.02
C GLN A 266 -10.84 19.23 -15.65
N ARG A 267 -11.11 18.40 -16.66
CA ARG A 267 -11.79 17.12 -16.51
C ARG A 267 -10.91 16.01 -17.07
N GLY A 268 -11.00 14.85 -16.44
CA GLY A 268 -10.25 13.65 -16.79
C GLY A 268 -11.12 12.43 -16.62
N VAL A 269 -10.88 11.38 -17.40
CA VAL A 269 -11.43 10.05 -17.16
C VAL A 269 -10.30 9.03 -17.20
N VAL A 270 -10.27 8.16 -16.19
CA VAL A 270 -9.47 6.93 -16.19
C VAL A 270 -10.43 5.76 -16.38
N HIS A 271 -10.24 4.98 -17.44
CA HIS A 271 -10.95 3.72 -17.64
C HIS A 271 -10.23 2.62 -16.87
N VAL A 272 -10.88 1.99 -15.90
CA VAL A 272 -10.27 0.97 -15.04
C VAL A 272 -10.86 -0.40 -15.35
N ALA A 273 -9.99 -1.39 -15.51
CA ALA A 273 -10.36 -2.79 -15.56
C ALA A 273 -9.67 -3.55 -14.42
N ALA A 274 -10.45 -4.04 -13.46
CA ALA A 274 -10.03 -4.81 -12.30
C ALA A 274 -10.15 -6.32 -12.55
N LYS A 275 -9.60 -6.80 -13.67
CA LYS A 275 -9.68 -8.22 -14.04
C LYS A 275 -8.46 -8.76 -14.78
N PRO A 276 -8.26 -10.10 -14.82
CA PRO A 276 -7.06 -10.72 -15.41
C PRO A 276 -6.92 -10.52 -16.92
N VAL A 277 -8.05 -10.46 -17.63
CA VAL A 277 -8.09 -10.38 -19.10
C VAL A 277 -8.91 -9.15 -19.48
N VAL A 278 -8.31 -8.27 -20.27
CA VAL A 278 -8.89 -6.99 -20.68
C VAL A 278 -8.90 -6.91 -22.20
N SER A 279 -10.08 -6.83 -22.81
CA SER A 279 -10.23 -6.63 -24.25
C SER A 279 -10.24 -5.14 -24.60
N PHE A 280 -9.70 -4.81 -25.77
CA PHE A 280 -9.70 -3.45 -26.29
C PHE A 280 -10.01 -3.42 -27.79
N GLY A 281 -10.70 -2.38 -28.24
CA GLY A 281 -11.14 -2.25 -29.62
C GLY A 281 -12.12 -1.08 -29.82
N SER A 282 -12.47 -0.81 -31.06
CA SER A 282 -13.34 0.34 -31.42
C SER A 282 -14.79 0.16 -30.94
N PHE A 283 -15.27 -1.06 -30.76
CA PHE A 283 -16.66 -1.31 -30.38
C PHE A 283 -16.82 -1.43 -28.86
N ALA A 284 -17.29 -0.36 -28.21
CA ALA A 284 -17.40 -0.29 -26.75
C ALA A 284 -18.22 -1.43 -26.12
N GLY A 285 -19.26 -1.94 -26.80
CA GLY A 285 -20.10 -3.02 -26.29
C GLY A 285 -19.43 -4.40 -26.21
N LEU A 286 -18.23 -4.56 -26.78
CA LEU A 286 -17.46 -5.81 -26.79
C LEU A 286 -16.11 -5.70 -26.07
N ASN A 287 -15.75 -4.50 -25.61
CA ASN A 287 -14.42 -4.23 -25.08
C ASN A 287 -14.46 -3.49 -23.76
N ASP A 288 -13.54 -3.87 -22.88
CA ASP A 288 -13.34 -3.20 -21.59
C ASP A 288 -12.72 -1.83 -21.78
N PHE A 289 -11.79 -1.71 -22.73
CA PHE A 289 -11.15 -0.46 -23.13
C PHE A 289 -11.60 -0.08 -24.54
N PRO A 290 -12.60 0.81 -24.68
CA PRO A 290 -12.98 1.38 -25.96
C PRO A 290 -11.86 2.26 -26.51
N THR A 291 -11.43 1.99 -27.74
CA THR A 291 -10.33 2.71 -28.39
C THR A 291 -10.84 3.42 -29.64
N LEU A 292 -11.74 4.38 -29.47
CA LEU A 292 -12.24 5.25 -30.55
C LEU A 292 -11.40 6.51 -30.65
N CYS A 293 -11.05 6.93 -31.87
CA CYS A 293 -10.35 8.20 -32.08
C CYS A 293 -11.26 9.38 -31.74
N PHE A 294 -10.69 10.44 -31.19
CA PHE A 294 -11.38 11.72 -31.01
C PHE A 294 -10.77 12.78 -31.93
N PRO A 295 -11.47 13.86 -32.26
CA PRO A 295 -10.91 14.95 -33.03
C PRO A 295 -9.65 15.51 -32.36
N ARG A 296 -8.58 15.63 -33.13
CA ARG A 296 -7.37 16.41 -32.82
C ARG A 296 -7.64 17.90 -33.10
N ASP A 297 -6.70 18.75 -32.73
CA ASP A 297 -6.78 20.17 -33.06
C ASP A 297 -6.98 20.36 -34.57
N LEU A 298 -7.99 21.17 -34.94
CA LEU A 298 -8.38 21.47 -36.33
C LEU A 298 -8.98 20.30 -37.12
N GLU A 299 -9.16 19.11 -36.53
CA GLU A 299 -9.78 17.93 -37.14
C GLU A 299 -11.30 17.93 -36.96
N SER A 300 -12.06 17.39 -37.92
CA SER A 300 -13.51 17.21 -37.78
C SER A 300 -13.89 15.90 -37.06
N GLU A 301 -15.16 15.77 -36.63
CA GLU A 301 -15.67 14.50 -36.09
C GLU A 301 -15.69 13.38 -37.13
N GLU A 302 -15.88 13.72 -38.41
CA GLU A 302 -15.88 12.77 -39.53
C GLU A 302 -14.48 12.19 -39.75
N ASP A 303 -13.45 13.04 -39.80
CA ASP A 303 -12.05 12.61 -39.94
C ASP A 303 -11.62 11.68 -38.77
N ALA A 304 -12.05 12.01 -37.54
CA ALA A 304 -11.79 11.17 -36.37
C ALA A 304 -12.53 9.83 -36.45
N MET A 305 -13.75 9.82 -37.00
CA MET A 305 -14.51 8.59 -37.24
C MET A 305 -13.80 7.71 -38.28
N GLU A 306 -13.36 8.30 -39.40
CA GLU A 306 -12.60 7.59 -40.45
C GLU A 306 -11.32 6.97 -39.88
N ARG A 307 -10.56 7.68 -39.04
CA ARG A 307 -9.40 7.09 -38.34
C ARG A 307 -9.79 5.90 -37.46
N SER A 308 -10.95 5.96 -36.82
CA SER A 308 -11.45 4.87 -35.98
C SER A 308 -11.77 3.60 -36.77
N GLU A 309 -12.05 3.70 -38.07
CA GLU A 309 -12.30 2.54 -38.94
C GLU A 309 -11.07 1.65 -39.10
N SER A 310 -9.86 2.22 -38.98
CA SER A 310 -8.61 1.45 -39.00
C SER A 310 -8.40 0.60 -37.74
N ILE A 311 -9.26 0.75 -36.73
CA ILE A 311 -9.17 0.06 -35.46
C ILE A 311 -10.23 -1.06 -35.44
N GLY A 312 -9.75 -2.29 -35.40
CA GLY A 312 -10.61 -3.48 -35.31
C GLY A 312 -11.62 -3.41 -34.15
N PRO A 313 -12.83 -3.96 -34.35
CA PRO A 313 -13.90 -3.96 -33.35
C PRO A 313 -13.50 -4.70 -32.07
N GLN A 314 -12.70 -5.77 -32.16
CA GLN A 314 -12.05 -6.43 -31.03
C GLN A 314 -10.53 -6.52 -31.30
N HIS A 315 -9.89 -5.35 -31.29
CA HIS A 315 -8.52 -5.16 -31.77
C HIS A 315 -7.48 -6.05 -31.08
N GLY A 316 -7.62 -6.28 -29.77
CA GLY A 316 -6.68 -7.12 -29.04
C GLY A 316 -7.05 -7.37 -27.59
N VAL A 317 -6.17 -8.09 -26.90
CA VAL A 317 -6.37 -8.51 -25.52
C VAL A 317 -5.09 -8.32 -24.70
N LEU A 318 -5.23 -7.75 -23.51
CA LEU A 318 -4.20 -7.73 -22.47
C LEU A 318 -4.51 -8.85 -21.48
N SER A 319 -3.55 -9.72 -21.20
CA SER A 319 -3.73 -10.87 -20.30
C SER A 319 -2.66 -10.89 -19.23
N LEU A 320 -3.09 -10.96 -17.98
CA LEU A 320 -2.22 -11.31 -16.87
C LEU A 320 -1.79 -12.77 -17.01
N THR A 321 -0.49 -12.97 -17.05
CA THR A 321 0.17 -14.26 -16.84
C THR A 321 0.48 -14.42 -15.36
N ASP A 322 1.19 -15.48 -14.97
CA ASP A 322 1.58 -15.64 -13.56
C ASP A 322 2.63 -14.61 -13.09
N SER A 323 3.28 -13.90 -14.01
CA SER A 323 4.42 -13.03 -13.67
C SER A 323 4.46 -11.68 -14.36
N THR A 324 3.59 -11.42 -15.33
CA THR A 324 3.61 -10.21 -16.16
C THR A 324 2.31 -10.05 -16.94
N VAL A 325 2.21 -9.00 -17.76
CA VAL A 325 1.12 -8.82 -18.73
C VAL A 325 1.62 -9.12 -20.15
N GLU A 326 0.81 -9.86 -20.90
CA GLU A 326 0.99 -10.11 -22.33
C GLU A 326 -0.05 -9.33 -23.13
N LEU A 327 0.37 -8.80 -24.27
CA LEU A 327 -0.47 -8.27 -25.32
C LEU A 327 -0.66 -9.33 -26.39
N ARG A 328 -1.91 -9.58 -26.79
CA ARG A 328 -2.27 -10.39 -27.96
C ARG A 328 -2.95 -9.52 -29.01
N ASP A 329 -2.45 -9.56 -30.23
CA ASP A 329 -3.09 -8.93 -31.39
C ASP A 329 -4.32 -9.73 -31.83
N GLY A 330 -5.45 -9.06 -32.06
CA GLY A 330 -6.70 -9.65 -32.52
C GLY A 330 -6.66 -10.05 -34.00
N GLY A 331 -5.81 -9.40 -34.80
CA GLY A 331 -5.58 -9.71 -36.21
C GLY A 331 -6.52 -9.02 -37.19
N ASP A 332 -7.57 -8.34 -36.70
CA ASP A 332 -8.51 -7.58 -37.52
C ASP A 332 -7.92 -6.28 -38.07
N ALA A 333 -6.91 -5.74 -37.38
CA ALA A 333 -6.26 -4.48 -37.69
C ALA A 333 -4.81 -4.50 -37.16
N PRO A 334 -3.91 -3.64 -37.69
CA PRO A 334 -2.51 -3.68 -37.29
C PRO A 334 -2.29 -3.10 -35.89
N THR A 335 -1.68 -3.93 -35.03
CA THR A 335 -1.07 -3.52 -33.76
C THR A 335 0.45 -3.37 -33.91
N LYS A 336 1.04 -2.31 -33.36
CA LYS A 336 2.51 -2.18 -33.22
C LYS A 336 2.90 -1.98 -31.75
N LEU A 337 3.88 -2.74 -31.28
CA LEU A 337 4.52 -2.56 -29.99
C LEU A 337 5.95 -2.06 -30.21
N ASP A 338 6.31 -0.91 -29.64
CA ASP A 338 7.60 -0.24 -29.84
C ASP A 338 7.96 -0.10 -31.32
N HIS A 339 6.97 0.35 -32.12
CA HIS A 339 7.04 0.50 -33.58
C HIS A 339 7.18 -0.80 -34.37
N VAL A 340 7.28 -1.96 -33.72
CA VAL A 340 7.33 -3.27 -34.36
C VAL A 340 5.91 -3.82 -34.51
N ARG A 341 5.51 -4.10 -35.76
CA ARG A 341 4.21 -4.71 -36.05
C ARG A 341 4.13 -6.11 -35.45
N LEU A 342 3.05 -6.38 -34.72
CA LEU A 342 2.73 -7.71 -34.21
C LEU A 342 1.97 -8.49 -35.30
N PRO A 343 2.36 -9.74 -35.59
CA PRO A 343 1.53 -10.67 -36.35
C PRO A 343 0.21 -10.99 -35.65
N ALA A 344 -0.82 -11.25 -36.45
CA ALA A 344 -2.15 -11.62 -35.96
C ALA A 344 -2.09 -12.81 -34.99
N GLY A 345 -2.71 -12.65 -33.82
CA GLY A 345 -2.76 -13.67 -32.78
C GLY A 345 -1.47 -13.88 -31.98
N GLU A 346 -0.36 -13.21 -32.36
CA GLU A 346 0.89 -13.28 -31.62
C GLU A 346 0.71 -12.70 -30.22
N ARG A 347 1.33 -13.37 -29.23
CA ARG A 347 1.43 -12.87 -27.86
C ARG A 347 2.81 -12.30 -27.63
N ARG A 348 2.87 -11.11 -27.05
CA ARG A 348 4.10 -10.43 -26.70
C ARG A 348 4.05 -9.96 -25.25
N VAL A 349 5.05 -10.32 -24.47
CA VAL A 349 5.22 -9.80 -23.11
C VAL A 349 5.46 -8.29 -23.19
N LEU A 350 4.72 -7.53 -22.37
CA LEU A 350 4.90 -6.09 -22.30
C LEU A 350 6.15 -5.75 -21.46
N PRO A 351 7.05 -4.88 -21.97
CA PRO A 351 8.16 -4.37 -21.17
C PRO A 351 7.65 -3.34 -20.14
N ALA A 352 8.54 -2.92 -19.23
CA ALA A 352 8.19 -1.94 -18.18
C ALA A 352 7.69 -0.59 -18.74
N ARG A 353 8.18 -0.19 -19.92
CA ARG A 353 7.76 0.98 -20.68
C ARG A 353 7.73 0.62 -22.16
N PHE A 354 6.68 1.05 -22.86
CA PHE A 354 6.52 0.79 -24.30
C PHE A 354 5.68 1.87 -24.98
N THR A 355 5.70 1.88 -26.30
CA THR A 355 4.67 2.52 -27.13
C THR A 355 3.78 1.46 -27.77
N LEU A 356 2.48 1.74 -27.84
CA LEU A 356 1.50 0.89 -28.49
C LEU A 356 0.75 1.72 -29.53
N SER A 357 0.85 1.34 -30.80
CA SER A 357 0.05 1.93 -31.86
C SER A 357 -1.04 0.97 -32.31
N LEU A 358 -2.25 1.48 -32.48
CA LEU A 358 -3.40 0.74 -33.04
C LEU A 358 -3.83 1.39 -34.35
N GLY A 359 -4.16 0.54 -35.33
CA GLY A 359 -4.81 0.94 -36.58
C GLY A 359 -4.02 1.96 -37.37
N ASP A 360 -3.02 1.53 -38.15
CA ASP A 360 -2.17 2.38 -38.99
C ASP A 360 -1.64 3.66 -38.28
N ASP A 361 -1.29 3.52 -37.00
CA ASP A 361 -0.84 4.61 -36.11
C ASP A 361 -1.90 5.72 -35.85
N SER A 362 -3.19 5.39 -36.05
CA SER A 362 -4.33 6.26 -35.77
C SER A 362 -4.48 6.56 -34.28
N LEU A 363 -4.22 5.57 -33.42
CA LEU A 363 -4.12 5.73 -31.97
C LEU A 363 -2.75 5.33 -31.46
N LEU A 364 -2.20 6.16 -30.59
CA LEU A 364 -0.93 5.93 -29.94
C LEU A 364 -1.10 5.97 -28.42
N PHE A 365 -0.51 4.99 -27.75
CA PHE A 365 -0.44 4.91 -26.31
C PHE A 365 1.00 4.85 -25.84
N ARG A 366 1.25 5.46 -24.68
CA ARG A 366 2.45 5.24 -23.87
C ARG A 366 2.09 4.28 -22.74
N GLY A 367 2.70 3.10 -22.76
CA GLY A 367 2.50 2.06 -21.76
C GLY A 367 3.51 2.14 -20.62
N ARG A 368 3.04 1.92 -19.39
CA ARG A 368 3.86 1.77 -18.18
C ARG A 368 3.35 0.59 -17.35
N LEU A 369 4.21 -0.39 -17.09
CA LEU A 369 3.90 -1.55 -16.27
C LEU A 369 4.55 -1.39 -14.89
N TYR A 370 3.72 -1.28 -13.84
CA TYR A 370 4.17 -1.15 -12.46
C TYR A 370 4.25 -2.52 -11.80
N ARG A 371 5.38 -2.79 -11.15
CA ARG A 371 5.70 -4.11 -10.59
C ARG A 371 6.41 -3.98 -9.25
N THR A 372 6.18 -4.95 -8.38
CA THR A 372 6.95 -5.15 -7.14
C THR A 372 8.02 -6.20 -7.39
N GLU A 373 9.29 -5.83 -7.21
CA GLU A 373 10.40 -6.76 -7.37
C GLU A 373 10.44 -7.80 -6.24
N GLY A 374 10.83 -9.03 -6.59
CA GLY A 374 10.96 -10.12 -5.63
C GLY A 374 9.66 -10.80 -5.18
N VAL A 375 8.51 -10.47 -5.78
CA VAL A 375 7.27 -11.24 -5.63
C VAL A 375 7.30 -12.42 -6.62
N PRO A 376 7.14 -13.68 -6.15
CA PRO A 376 7.18 -14.85 -7.03
C PRO A 376 5.98 -14.86 -7.98
N PRO A 377 6.10 -15.55 -9.13
CA PRO A 377 4.95 -15.78 -10.00
C PRO A 377 3.81 -16.48 -9.24
N ALA A 378 2.57 -16.04 -9.44
CA ALA A 378 1.39 -16.68 -8.90
C ALA A 378 0.21 -16.56 -9.87
N PRO A 379 -0.82 -17.42 -9.75
CA PRO A 379 -1.97 -17.37 -10.64
C PRO A 379 -2.56 -15.97 -10.76
N ALA A 380 -2.89 -15.57 -11.98
CA ALA A 380 -3.47 -14.28 -12.34
C ALA A 380 -4.84 -14.04 -11.69
N LYS A 381 -4.84 -13.70 -10.40
CA LYS A 381 -6.01 -13.28 -9.63
C LYS A 381 -5.84 -11.84 -9.17
N VAL A 382 -6.84 -11.03 -9.47
CA VAL A 382 -6.89 -9.62 -9.06
C VAL A 382 -7.37 -9.51 -7.62
N GLY A 383 -6.91 -8.49 -6.89
CA GLY A 383 -7.41 -8.15 -5.55
C GLY A 383 -6.99 -9.08 -4.43
N ILE A 384 -5.99 -9.94 -4.67
CA ILE A 384 -5.35 -10.74 -3.62
C ILE A 384 -3.98 -10.14 -3.29
N SER A 385 -3.86 -9.59 -2.09
CA SER A 385 -2.63 -8.95 -1.63
C SER A 385 -1.45 -9.94 -1.66
N ASN A 386 -0.29 -9.46 -2.15
CA ASN A 386 0.99 -10.18 -2.19
C ASN A 386 1.01 -11.51 -2.97
N GLN A 387 0.10 -11.72 -3.92
CA GLN A 387 0.16 -12.88 -4.81
C GLN A 387 0.82 -12.57 -6.15
N HIS A 388 0.57 -11.41 -6.75
CA HIS A 388 1.04 -11.14 -8.12
C HIS A 388 2.10 -10.03 -8.18
N PRO A 389 3.18 -10.17 -8.98
CA PRO A 389 4.25 -9.17 -9.08
C PRO A 389 3.84 -7.90 -9.83
N VAL A 390 2.83 -7.95 -10.69
CA VAL A 390 2.27 -6.75 -11.36
C VAL A 390 1.30 -6.05 -10.42
N GLU A 391 1.49 -4.75 -10.24
CA GLU A 391 0.62 -3.88 -9.44
C GLU A 391 -0.53 -3.32 -10.29
N CYS A 392 -0.18 -2.76 -11.44
CA CYS A 392 -1.08 -2.28 -12.48
C CYS A 392 -0.34 -2.08 -13.81
N LEU A 393 -1.11 -2.02 -14.90
CA LEU A 393 -0.67 -1.55 -16.21
C LEU A 393 -1.41 -0.26 -16.56
N VAL A 394 -0.66 0.76 -16.97
CA VAL A 394 -1.17 2.06 -17.41
C VAL A 394 -0.93 2.23 -18.90
N LEU A 395 -1.97 2.56 -19.66
CA LEU A 395 -1.88 3.00 -21.04
C LEU A 395 -2.36 4.46 -21.12
N GLU A 396 -1.43 5.36 -21.43
CA GLU A 396 -1.72 6.78 -21.59
C GLU A 396 -1.91 7.11 -23.07
N ARG A 397 -3.11 7.53 -23.47
CA ARG A 397 -3.40 7.94 -24.84
C ARG A 397 -2.66 9.23 -25.16
N MET A 398 -2.00 9.25 -26.33
CA MET A 398 -1.24 10.38 -26.83
C MET A 398 -1.97 11.05 -27.99
N GLY A 399 -2.13 12.37 -27.92
CA GLY A 399 -2.58 13.20 -29.04
C GLY A 399 -4.08 13.54 -29.02
N ASP A 400 -4.95 12.56 -29.15
CA ASP A 400 -6.35 12.79 -29.56
C ASP A 400 -7.39 12.53 -28.45
N ALA A 401 -7.45 13.47 -27.49
CA ALA A 401 -8.59 13.72 -26.59
C ALA A 401 -8.22 14.82 -25.58
N PRO A 402 -9.10 15.81 -25.32
CA PRO A 402 -8.87 16.76 -24.24
C PRO A 402 -8.98 16.10 -22.85
N ASP A 403 -9.94 15.18 -22.66
CA ASP A 403 -10.44 14.79 -21.33
C ASP A 403 -10.32 13.28 -20.97
N SER A 404 -10.00 12.37 -21.90
CA SER A 404 -9.81 10.93 -21.57
C SER A 404 -8.45 10.46 -22.06
N ARG A 405 -7.54 10.24 -21.11
CA ARG A 405 -6.13 10.00 -21.43
C ARG A 405 -5.55 8.73 -20.84
N LEU A 406 -6.28 7.98 -20.00
CA LEU A 406 -5.65 6.91 -19.23
C LEU A 406 -6.56 5.67 -19.13
N PHE A 407 -5.99 4.53 -19.48
CA PHE A 407 -6.57 3.20 -19.27
C PHE A 407 -5.71 2.46 -18.26
N LEU A 408 -6.33 1.86 -17.25
CA LEU A 408 -5.68 1.24 -16.11
C LEU A 408 -6.18 -0.19 -15.96
N GLN A 409 -5.32 -1.17 -16.22
CA GLN A 409 -5.57 -2.52 -15.72
C GLN A 409 -5.06 -2.60 -14.27
N LEU A 410 -5.99 -2.58 -13.32
CA LEU A 410 -5.68 -2.60 -11.89
C LEU A 410 -5.61 -4.05 -11.39
N VAL A 411 -4.43 -4.48 -10.94
CA VAL A 411 -4.20 -5.87 -10.51
C VAL A 411 -4.24 -5.98 -8.99
N ARG A 412 -3.52 -5.07 -8.34
CA ARG A 412 -3.45 -4.98 -6.87
C ARG A 412 -3.53 -3.55 -6.42
N GLN A 413 -2.73 -2.66 -7.01
CA GLN A 413 -2.63 -1.29 -6.55
C GLN A 413 -2.18 -0.33 -7.65
N ALA A 414 -2.52 0.94 -7.49
CA ALA A 414 -2.08 2.06 -8.30
C ALA A 414 -1.85 3.28 -7.41
N THR A 415 -0.71 3.94 -7.57
CA THR A 415 -0.38 5.18 -6.86
C THR A 415 -0.98 6.40 -7.54
N LEU A 416 -1.39 7.39 -6.74
CA LEU A 416 -2.00 8.65 -7.19
C LEU A 416 -1.16 9.80 -6.66
N GLY A 417 -0.86 10.77 -7.52
CA GLY A 417 -0.11 11.96 -7.14
C GLY A 417 0.33 12.79 -8.34
N SER A 418 1.06 13.87 -8.09
CA SER A 418 1.58 14.75 -9.14
C SER A 418 2.94 14.33 -9.70
N GLY A 419 3.63 13.41 -9.03
CA GLY A 419 4.99 12.98 -9.38
C GLY A 419 5.03 11.99 -10.53
N ASP A 420 6.18 11.93 -11.22
CA ASP A 420 6.38 11.08 -12.41
C ASP A 420 6.35 9.57 -12.12
N HIS A 421 6.44 9.19 -10.84
CA HIS A 421 6.34 7.81 -10.37
C HIS A 421 4.91 7.39 -10.03
N ALA A 422 3.93 8.31 -10.06
CA ALA A 422 2.54 7.97 -9.84
C ALA A 422 1.97 7.21 -11.04
N ALA A 423 1.25 6.11 -10.78
CA ALA A 423 0.53 5.36 -11.81
C ALA A 423 -0.54 6.23 -12.46
N ILE A 424 -1.31 6.94 -11.64
CA ILE A 424 -2.27 7.97 -12.07
C ILE A 424 -1.65 9.33 -11.70
N GLN A 425 -1.00 9.95 -12.69
CA GLN A 425 -0.36 11.24 -12.51
C GLN A 425 -1.36 12.38 -12.74
N VAL A 426 -1.55 13.24 -11.73
CA VAL A 426 -2.46 14.38 -11.80
C VAL A 426 -1.78 15.62 -11.23
N ALA A 427 -1.56 16.60 -12.10
CA ALA A 427 -1.04 17.91 -11.72
C ALA A 427 -2.19 18.84 -11.32
N ALA A 428 -2.62 18.76 -10.05
CA ALA A 428 -3.61 19.66 -9.48
C ALA A 428 -3.07 20.33 -8.20
N ALA A 429 -3.61 21.49 -7.86
CA ALA A 429 -3.16 22.24 -6.68
C ALA A 429 -3.44 21.42 -5.41
N GLY A 430 -2.45 21.36 -4.51
CA GLY A 430 -2.55 20.56 -3.29
C GLY A 430 -2.43 19.04 -3.51
N VAL A 431 -2.14 18.57 -4.72
CA VAL A 431 -1.84 17.15 -4.95
C VAL A 431 -0.34 16.88 -4.77
N ALA A 432 0.02 16.18 -3.69
CA ALA A 432 1.39 15.75 -3.42
C ALA A 432 1.96 14.81 -4.51
N PRO A 433 3.30 14.71 -4.66
CA PRO A 433 3.92 13.82 -5.64
C PRO A 433 3.50 12.36 -5.51
N LEU A 434 3.34 11.88 -4.27
CA LEU A 434 2.80 10.57 -3.91
C LEU A 434 1.74 10.80 -2.82
N HIS A 435 0.49 10.96 -3.22
CA HIS A 435 -0.58 11.44 -2.35
C HIS A 435 -1.36 10.28 -1.74
N ALA A 436 -1.79 9.33 -2.58
CA ALA A 436 -2.65 8.23 -2.17
C ALA A 436 -2.34 6.93 -2.91
N LEU A 437 -2.82 5.83 -2.36
CA LEU A 437 -2.78 4.50 -2.94
C LEU A 437 -4.20 4.01 -3.16
N LEU A 438 -4.56 3.69 -4.40
CA LEU A 438 -5.72 2.86 -4.69
C LEU A 438 -5.28 1.40 -4.68
N TYR A 439 -6.04 0.52 -4.03
CA TYR A 439 -5.76 -0.91 -4.06
C TYR A 439 -7.02 -1.76 -3.98
N LEU A 440 -6.93 -2.97 -4.51
CA LEU A 440 -8.00 -3.95 -4.49
C LEU A 440 -7.79 -4.94 -3.34
N GLN A 441 -8.85 -5.19 -2.58
CA GLN A 441 -8.87 -6.21 -1.54
C GLN A 441 -10.28 -6.80 -1.44
N GLN A 442 -10.39 -8.13 -1.61
CA GLN A 442 -11.64 -8.87 -1.46
C GLN A 442 -12.80 -8.26 -2.28
N GLU A 443 -12.59 -8.06 -3.59
CA GLU A 443 -13.58 -7.48 -4.53
C GLU A 443 -13.93 -6.00 -4.30
N SER A 444 -13.37 -5.35 -3.28
CA SER A 444 -13.58 -3.94 -3.02
C SER A 444 -12.37 -3.11 -3.43
N LEU A 445 -12.64 -1.88 -3.87
CA LEU A 445 -11.64 -0.86 -4.10
C LEU A 445 -11.44 -0.06 -2.81
N TRP A 446 -10.19 0.20 -2.46
CA TRP A 446 -9.80 0.93 -1.27
C TRP A 446 -8.89 2.09 -1.65
N ILE A 447 -8.95 3.16 -0.86
CA ILE A 447 -8.01 4.27 -0.95
C ILE A 447 -7.33 4.52 0.39
N CYS A 448 -6.01 4.70 0.36
CA CYS A 448 -5.19 5.02 1.52
C CYS A 448 -4.37 6.30 1.27
N GLN A 449 -4.17 7.10 2.31
CA GLN A 449 -3.28 8.26 2.28
C GLN A 449 -1.82 7.82 2.46
N LEU A 450 -0.93 8.20 1.53
CA LEU A 450 0.50 7.85 1.58
C LEU A 450 1.38 8.97 2.17
N GLY A 451 0.89 10.22 2.17
CA GLY A 451 1.64 11.40 2.60
C GLY A 451 1.05 12.13 3.81
N ARG A 452 1.55 13.33 4.07
CA ARG A 452 0.99 14.24 5.10
C ARG A 452 -0.23 15.01 4.59
N ASP A 453 -0.37 15.11 3.27
CA ASP A 453 -1.49 15.80 2.63
C ASP A 453 -2.79 14.98 2.76
N PRO A 454 -3.91 15.63 3.13
CA PRO A 454 -5.14 14.95 3.47
C PRO A 454 -5.85 14.38 2.24
N VAL A 455 -6.31 13.15 2.38
CA VAL A 455 -7.31 12.54 1.48
C VAL A 455 -8.67 12.65 2.17
N ALA A 456 -9.77 12.84 1.43
CA ALA A 456 -11.12 12.66 1.98
C ALA A 456 -11.97 11.80 1.05
N VAL A 457 -12.95 11.06 1.59
CA VAL A 457 -13.92 10.26 0.85
C VAL A 457 -15.32 10.70 1.26
N ASP A 458 -16.15 11.07 0.30
CA ASP A 458 -17.53 11.52 0.51
C ASP A 458 -17.63 12.64 1.57
N GLY A 459 -16.67 13.57 1.52
CA GLY A 459 -16.54 14.68 2.48
C GLY A 459 -15.93 14.31 3.84
N THR A 460 -15.56 13.05 4.06
CA THR A 460 -14.94 12.56 5.30
C THR A 460 -13.42 12.43 5.13
N PRO A 461 -12.60 13.23 5.83
CA PRO A 461 -11.14 13.10 5.78
C PRO A 461 -10.66 11.72 6.24
N LEU A 462 -9.69 11.16 5.54
CA LEU A 462 -8.94 10.00 5.99
C LEU A 462 -7.93 10.46 7.05
N SER A 463 -7.92 9.75 8.17
CA SER A 463 -6.83 9.86 9.13
C SER A 463 -5.55 9.27 8.52
N SER A 464 -4.39 9.82 8.88
CA SER A 464 -3.10 9.34 8.37
C SER A 464 -2.92 7.83 8.64
N GLY A 465 -2.66 7.05 7.60
CA GLY A 465 -2.47 5.59 7.68
C GLY A 465 -3.76 4.76 7.66
N THR A 466 -4.93 5.36 7.50
CA THR A 466 -6.19 4.63 7.26
C THR A 466 -6.44 4.43 5.78
N ALA A 467 -7.21 3.38 5.47
CA ALA A 467 -7.77 3.15 4.16
C ALA A 467 -9.29 3.07 4.26
N LEU A 468 -10.01 3.65 3.30
CA LEU A 468 -11.46 3.54 3.21
C LEU A 468 -11.85 2.78 1.95
N PRO A 469 -12.87 1.89 2.02
CA PRO A 469 -13.42 1.30 0.83
C PRO A 469 -14.20 2.38 0.07
N ILE A 470 -14.04 2.40 -1.24
CA ILE A 470 -14.75 3.28 -2.15
C ILE A 470 -15.49 2.42 -3.18
N GLY A 471 -16.72 2.80 -3.49
CA GLY A 471 -17.57 2.09 -4.45
C GLY A 471 -18.05 3.03 -5.54
N VAL A 472 -18.83 2.50 -6.47
CA VAL A 472 -19.53 3.33 -7.46
C VAL A 472 -20.34 4.41 -6.74
N GLY A 473 -20.15 5.66 -7.14
CA GLY A 473 -20.77 6.83 -6.55
C GLY A 473 -19.89 7.57 -5.54
N SER A 474 -18.86 6.94 -4.97
CA SER A 474 -17.94 7.59 -4.02
C SER A 474 -17.14 8.72 -4.69
N GLU A 475 -16.93 9.79 -3.95
CA GLU A 475 -16.07 10.92 -4.31
C GLU A 475 -14.85 11.00 -3.39
N VAL A 476 -13.66 10.98 -3.98
CA VAL A 476 -12.38 11.11 -3.30
C VAL A 476 -11.82 12.51 -3.55
N TYR A 477 -11.30 13.13 -2.52
CA TYR A 477 -10.74 14.48 -2.54
C TYR A 477 -9.24 14.43 -2.20
N LEU A 478 -8.40 15.01 -3.07
CA LEU A 478 -6.96 15.12 -2.90
C LEU A 478 -6.54 16.56 -3.26
N GLY A 479 -6.33 17.44 -2.28
CA GLY A 479 -6.15 18.86 -2.57
C GLY A 479 -7.36 19.45 -3.32
N THR A 480 -7.16 20.04 -4.50
CA THR A 480 -8.24 20.53 -5.37
C THR A 480 -8.79 19.48 -6.34
N LEU A 481 -8.23 18.27 -6.35
CA LEU A 481 -8.68 17.18 -7.20
C LEU A 481 -9.88 16.49 -6.53
N VAL A 482 -10.94 16.30 -7.29
CA VAL A 482 -12.06 15.41 -6.98
C VAL A 482 -12.03 14.24 -7.95
N LEU A 483 -12.08 13.03 -7.43
CA LEU A 483 -12.11 11.78 -8.17
C LEU A 483 -13.40 11.05 -7.83
N ARG A 484 -14.29 10.88 -8.80
CA ARG A 484 -15.56 10.17 -8.61
C ARG A 484 -15.50 8.80 -9.25
N VAL A 485 -15.94 7.77 -8.54
CA VAL A 485 -16.06 6.42 -9.09
C VAL A 485 -17.41 6.31 -9.80
N SER A 486 -17.41 5.91 -11.07
CA SER A 486 -18.62 5.68 -11.89
C SER A 486 -18.51 4.37 -12.67
N GLU A 487 -19.63 3.88 -13.22
CA GLU A 487 -19.66 2.69 -14.10
C GLU A 487 -19.12 2.99 -15.52
#